data_AF-D8G9D3-F1
#
_entry.id   AF-D8G9D3-F1
#
_cell.length_a   1.000
_cell.length_b   1.000
_cell.length_c   1.000
_cell.angle_alpha   90.00
_cell.angle_beta   90.00
_cell.angle_gamma   90.00
#
_symmetry.space_group_name_H-M   'P 1'
#
loop_
_entity.id
_entity.type
_entity.pdbx_description
1 polymer ?
#
loop_
_entity_poly.entity_id
_entity_poly.type
_entity_poly.pdbx_seq_one_letter_code
_entity_poly.pdbx_strand_id
1 'polypeptide(L)'
;MKTFNDTSESDRLNQTAASSESQNVYLTISSPGLLDTLTFRPIPRQKPGVGEVEIEVSATGLNFKEVLLALGLVPVPNDFNFKFGLECVGKITALGEGVESLAIGDEVIAFGTSCFSRFITTSAQLVASKPAHLSLEEAATIPVAFVTAYYALIKLGKLRQGERILIHSAAGGVGMAAVQIAQWIGAEIFATAGNDEKREFLRSLGIQQVMDSRSLTFADEVMKRTEGKGVDVVLNSLGGEFIAKSLAVLGRYGRFLEIGQRDILNNSQLGLQPFEKRLSFFAIQVEPELPNFSELWREVVKHFNNKNFTPLPHQVFPISEIVRAFEYMTAAKHIGKIVISWQDKREVEVEKNNVLTSPSPQFFAKALPIKFIENGLLPSEGINVFRRILESKLPQVLVSTRDLTTLIARHNSDSILSFSETGEKANLSQAIHPRPELSNAYIPPLNELEETIANIWQKFLGVKQVGIYDNFFELGGHSLLATQVIAQMRLAIKMDLPLSILFDAPTIAEISQYIEKIRLTTKKFQAPINTELDDRMEIEL
;
A
#
# COMPACT_ATOMS: atom_id res chain seq x y z
N MET A 1 -38.70 54.99 17.58
CA MET A 1 -37.37 54.77 18.19
C MET A 1 -37.14 53.25 18.29
N LYS A 2 -36.58 52.64 17.24
CA LYS A 2 -36.01 51.29 17.24
C LYS A 2 -34.96 51.29 16.14
N THR A 3 -33.70 51.41 16.56
CA THR A 3 -32.49 51.44 15.74
C THR A 3 -32.19 50.04 15.22
N PHE A 4 -32.10 49.89 13.90
CA PHE A 4 -31.45 48.77 13.25
C PHE A 4 -29.93 48.96 13.41
N ASN A 5 -29.25 48.01 14.05
CA ASN A 5 -27.79 47.95 14.07
C ASN A 5 -27.33 47.25 12.79
N ASP A 6 -26.79 48.05 11.87
CA ASP A 6 -25.88 47.59 10.81
C ASP A 6 -24.58 47.11 11.46
N THR A 7 -24.48 45.80 11.71
CA THR A 7 -23.16 45.16 11.84
C THR A 7 -22.66 44.84 10.43
N SER A 8 -21.68 45.63 10.02
CA SER A 8 -21.02 45.70 8.71
C SER A 8 -20.49 44.35 8.20
N GLU A 9 -20.64 44.13 6.89
CA GLU A 9 -20.06 43.00 6.12
C GLU A 9 -18.54 42.82 6.34
N SER A 10 -17.83 43.84 6.81
CA SER A 10 -16.41 43.77 7.17
C SER A 10 -16.12 42.83 8.34
N ASP A 11 -17.05 42.67 9.30
CA ASP A 11 -16.86 41.77 10.44
C ASP A 11 -17.11 40.30 10.06
N ARG A 12 -17.97 40.04 9.06
CA ARG A 12 -18.20 38.68 8.54
C ARG A 12 -17.04 38.19 7.67
N LEU A 13 -16.41 39.07 6.90
CA LEU A 13 -15.21 38.77 6.12
C LEU A 13 -13.98 38.55 7.02
N ASN A 14 -13.84 39.29 8.12
CA ASN A 14 -12.75 39.08 9.09
C ASN A 14 -12.91 37.83 9.96
N GLN A 15 -14.14 37.40 10.27
CA GLN A 15 -14.38 36.13 11.01
C GLN A 15 -14.20 34.88 10.14
N THR A 16 -14.43 34.97 8.82
CA THR A 16 -14.16 33.83 7.91
C THR A 16 -12.67 33.66 7.64
N ALA A 17 -11.92 34.76 7.49
CA ALA A 17 -10.46 34.72 7.30
C ALA A 17 -9.69 34.21 8.54
N ALA A 18 -10.14 34.55 9.75
CA ALA A 18 -9.51 34.07 10.99
C ALA A 18 -9.78 32.56 11.29
N SER A 19 -10.76 31.94 10.62
CA SER A 19 -11.17 30.56 10.88
C SER A 19 -10.34 29.52 10.10
N SER A 20 -9.82 29.86 8.91
CA SER A 20 -9.05 28.92 8.08
C SER A 20 -7.60 28.74 8.54
N GLU A 21 -6.99 29.76 9.16
CA GLU A 21 -5.62 29.66 9.75
C GLU A 21 -5.56 28.80 11.02
N SER A 22 -6.71 28.51 11.64
CA SER A 22 -6.80 27.77 12.92
C SER A 22 -7.01 26.26 12.77
N GLN A 23 -7.36 25.78 11.58
CA GLN A 23 -7.72 24.39 11.35
C GLN A 23 -6.52 23.61 10.78
N ASN A 24 -6.05 22.62 11.55
CA ASN A 24 -5.08 21.66 11.07
C ASN A 24 -5.81 20.49 10.39
N VAL A 25 -5.11 19.80 9.50
CA VAL A 25 -5.64 18.66 8.74
C VAL A 25 -4.63 17.55 8.69
N TYR A 26 -5.05 16.31 8.41
CA TYR A 26 -4.16 15.18 8.15
C TYR A 26 -4.66 14.39 6.95
N LEU A 27 -3.72 13.79 6.21
CA LEU A 27 -4.05 12.87 5.12
C LEU A 27 -4.35 11.46 5.66
N THR A 28 -5.45 10.88 5.20
CA THR A 28 -5.84 9.49 5.46
C THR A 28 -6.41 8.85 4.21
N ILE A 29 -6.68 7.54 4.26
CA ILE A 29 -7.32 6.79 3.18
C ILE A 29 -8.50 6.01 3.73
N SER A 30 -9.65 6.10 3.09
CA SER A 30 -10.85 5.39 3.54
C SER A 30 -10.98 3.98 2.97
N SER A 31 -10.38 3.70 1.81
CA SER A 31 -10.36 2.37 1.19
C SER A 31 -8.99 2.08 0.57
N PRO A 32 -8.07 1.42 1.31
CA PRO A 32 -6.80 0.97 0.76
C PRO A 32 -6.98 0.17 -0.54
N GLY A 33 -6.16 0.48 -1.55
CA GLY A 33 -6.27 -0.04 -2.93
C GLY A 33 -6.91 0.95 -3.91
N LEU A 34 -7.65 1.95 -3.43
CA LEU A 34 -8.30 3.00 -4.22
C LEU A 34 -7.72 4.37 -3.85
N LEU A 35 -6.73 4.84 -4.62
CA LEU A 35 -5.99 6.08 -4.31
C LEU A 35 -6.86 7.34 -4.35
N ASP A 36 -7.95 7.33 -5.11
CA ASP A 36 -8.95 8.41 -5.16
C ASP A 36 -9.72 8.57 -3.84
N THR A 37 -9.59 7.61 -2.92
CA THR A 37 -10.16 7.69 -1.56
C THR A 37 -9.20 8.30 -0.52
N LEU A 38 -8.01 8.76 -0.95
CA LEU A 38 -7.14 9.62 -0.14
C LEU A 38 -7.83 10.95 0.10
N THR A 39 -7.97 11.31 1.37
CA THR A 39 -8.71 12.50 1.77
C THR A 39 -8.06 13.19 2.98
N PHE A 40 -8.23 14.49 3.06
CA PHE A 40 -7.82 15.26 4.22
C PHE A 40 -8.96 15.38 5.22
N ARG A 41 -8.66 15.04 6.48
CA ARG A 41 -9.60 15.20 7.59
C ARG A 41 -9.09 16.26 8.56
N PRO A 42 -9.98 17.05 9.17
CA PRO A 42 -9.57 18.05 10.14
C PRO A 42 -9.08 17.36 11.43
N ILE A 43 -8.09 17.96 12.06
CA ILE A 43 -7.57 17.55 13.36
C ILE A 43 -7.31 18.80 14.20
N PRO A 44 -7.60 18.79 15.51
CA PRO A 44 -7.23 19.89 16.37
C PRO A 44 -5.71 20.09 16.37
N ARG A 45 -5.29 21.36 16.33
CA ARG A 45 -3.89 21.72 16.55
C ARG A 45 -3.49 21.36 17.98
N GLN A 46 -2.35 20.69 18.14
CA GLN A 46 -1.89 20.17 19.43
C GLN A 46 -0.75 21.04 19.96
N LYS A 47 -0.92 21.60 21.16
CA LYS A 47 0.18 22.29 21.84
C LYS A 47 1.29 21.29 22.21
N PRO A 48 2.57 21.64 22.00
CA PRO A 48 3.67 20.75 22.35
C PRO A 48 3.74 20.50 23.87
N GLY A 49 3.91 19.23 24.25
CA GLY A 49 4.18 18.82 25.62
C GLY A 49 5.67 18.96 25.99
N VAL A 50 6.08 18.43 27.14
CA VAL A 50 7.48 18.48 27.60
C VAL A 50 8.40 17.81 26.57
N GLY A 51 9.45 18.51 26.15
CA GLY A 51 10.43 18.03 25.17
C GLY A 51 9.91 17.93 23.73
N GLU A 52 8.73 18.48 23.43
CA GLU A 52 8.15 18.50 22.09
C GLU A 52 8.23 19.90 21.45
N VAL A 53 8.10 19.93 20.14
CA VAL A 53 7.95 21.17 19.37
C VAL A 53 6.78 21.04 18.41
N GLU A 54 6.19 22.18 18.06
CA GLU A 54 5.22 22.28 16.98
C GLU A 54 5.88 22.89 15.75
N ILE A 55 5.68 22.26 14.60
CA ILE A 55 6.24 22.65 13.31
C ILE A 55 5.11 22.95 12.34
N GLU A 56 5.12 24.15 11.77
CA GLU A 56 4.33 24.48 10.58
C GLU A 56 5.03 23.91 9.34
N VAL A 57 4.42 22.89 8.75
CA VAL A 57 5.01 22.13 7.65
C VAL A 57 4.98 22.96 6.38
N SER A 58 6.14 23.07 5.74
CA SER A 58 6.32 23.73 4.44
C SER A 58 6.43 22.73 3.30
N ALA A 59 7.10 21.59 3.53
CA ALA A 59 7.25 20.53 2.54
C ALA A 59 7.40 19.15 3.21
N THR A 60 6.97 18.10 2.52
CA THR A 60 6.97 16.72 3.00
C THR A 60 7.50 15.78 1.92
N GLY A 61 8.41 14.87 2.28
CA GLY A 61 8.88 13.84 1.36
C GLY A 61 7.86 12.69 1.28
N LEU A 62 7.43 12.32 0.07
CA LEU A 62 6.62 11.13 -0.16
C LEU A 62 7.52 9.89 -0.29
N ASN A 63 7.20 8.84 0.46
CA ASN A 63 7.95 7.59 0.55
C ASN A 63 7.17 6.41 -0.03
N PHE A 64 7.90 5.42 -0.54
CA PHE A 64 7.28 4.24 -1.13
C PHE A 64 6.48 3.40 -0.11
N LYS A 65 6.88 3.42 1.17
CA LYS A 65 6.11 2.78 2.27
C LYS A 65 4.67 3.32 2.33
N GLU A 66 4.50 4.62 2.12
CA GLU A 66 3.18 5.28 2.16
C GLU A 66 2.33 4.84 0.98
N VAL A 67 2.94 4.67 -0.20
CA VAL A 67 2.26 4.11 -1.37
C VAL A 67 1.85 2.65 -1.15
N LEU A 68 2.71 1.81 -0.57
CA LEU A 68 2.37 0.41 -0.27
C LEU A 68 1.18 0.29 0.70
N LEU A 69 1.13 1.17 1.71
CA LEU A 69 0.00 1.27 2.64
C LEU A 69 -1.28 1.75 1.93
N ALA A 70 -1.18 2.79 1.10
CA ALA A 70 -2.32 3.30 0.34
C ALA A 70 -2.88 2.29 -0.66
N LEU A 71 -2.04 1.41 -1.23
CA LEU A 71 -2.46 0.33 -2.13
C LEU A 71 -2.95 -0.94 -1.39
N GLY A 72 -2.86 -0.99 -0.06
CA GLY A 72 -3.20 -2.19 0.72
C GLY A 72 -2.24 -3.36 0.51
N LEU A 73 -1.04 -3.12 -0.02
CA LEU A 73 0.00 -4.13 -0.24
C LEU A 73 0.81 -4.43 1.04
N VAL A 74 0.68 -3.56 2.04
CA VAL A 74 1.19 -3.71 3.40
C VAL A 74 0.01 -3.47 4.34
N PRO A 75 -0.14 -4.23 5.44
CA PRO A 75 -1.23 -4.02 6.38
C PRO A 75 -1.23 -2.58 6.90
N VAL A 76 -2.35 -1.89 6.74
CA VAL A 76 -2.60 -0.64 7.45
C VAL A 76 -2.87 -1.02 8.91
N PRO A 77 -2.24 -0.37 9.91
CA PRO A 77 -2.61 -0.56 11.31
C PRO A 77 -4.14 -0.44 11.47
N ASN A 78 -4.76 -1.27 12.30
CA ASN A 78 -6.23 -1.38 12.48
C ASN A 78 -6.90 -0.12 13.08
N ASP A 79 -6.33 1.06 12.90
CA ASP A 79 -6.82 2.34 13.41
C ASP A 79 -7.62 3.08 12.32
N PHE A 80 -8.85 3.44 12.63
CA PHE A 80 -9.72 4.28 11.78
C PHE A 80 -9.15 5.70 11.56
N ASN A 81 -8.04 6.04 12.22
CA ASN A 81 -7.33 7.31 12.11
C ASN A 81 -5.87 7.13 11.64
N PHE A 82 -5.61 6.20 10.71
CA PHE A 82 -4.29 6.10 10.09
C PHE A 82 -3.89 7.44 9.43
N LYS A 83 -2.69 7.93 9.75
CA LYS A 83 -2.15 9.22 9.29
C LYS A 83 -0.90 9.01 8.44
N PHE A 84 -0.88 9.55 7.23
CA PHE A 84 0.28 9.50 6.35
C PHE A 84 1.30 10.62 6.66
N GLY A 85 2.55 10.41 6.25
CA GLY A 85 3.66 11.35 6.42
C GLY A 85 4.65 10.86 7.48
N LEU A 86 5.90 10.63 7.05
CA LEU A 86 7.00 10.15 7.89
C LEU A 86 8.06 11.21 8.23
N GLU A 87 8.14 12.26 7.41
CA GLU A 87 9.16 13.29 7.50
C GLU A 87 8.62 14.63 7.02
N CYS A 88 9.16 15.74 7.52
CA CYS A 88 8.79 17.06 7.00
C CYS A 88 9.92 18.08 7.13
N VAL A 89 9.72 19.21 6.46
CA VAL A 89 10.49 20.43 6.61
C VAL A 89 9.53 21.57 6.90
N GLY A 90 9.88 22.44 7.83
CA GLY A 90 8.99 23.51 8.24
C GLY A 90 9.63 24.51 9.18
N LYS A 91 8.79 25.33 9.80
CA LYS A 91 9.20 26.33 10.79
C LYS A 91 8.64 26.00 12.15
N ILE A 92 9.42 26.16 13.20
CA ILE A 92 8.94 25.99 14.57
C ILE A 92 7.96 27.11 14.92
N THR A 93 6.77 26.78 15.41
CA THR A 93 5.74 27.76 15.81
C THR A 93 5.44 27.75 17.30
N ALA A 94 5.75 26.66 18.00
CA ALA A 94 5.66 26.58 19.45
C ALA A 94 6.70 25.60 20.02
N LEU A 95 7.11 25.84 21.25
CA LEU A 95 8.05 25.01 22.00
C LEU A 95 7.37 24.49 23.26
N GLY A 96 7.60 23.21 23.55
CA GLY A 96 7.27 22.60 24.82
C GLY A 96 8.28 22.94 25.91
N GLU A 97 7.91 22.67 27.16
CA GLU A 97 8.81 22.82 28.31
C GLU A 97 10.07 21.93 28.14
N GLY A 98 11.24 22.43 28.53
CA GLY A 98 12.51 21.69 28.47
C GLY A 98 13.18 21.63 27.10
N VAL A 99 12.64 22.32 26.08
CA VAL A 99 13.31 22.49 24.77
C VAL A 99 14.17 23.74 24.80
N GLU A 100 15.49 23.56 24.84
CA GLU A 100 16.45 24.68 24.95
C GLU A 100 17.25 24.95 23.65
N SER A 101 17.43 23.93 22.82
CA SER A 101 18.31 23.99 21.64
C SER A 101 17.65 24.50 20.35
N LEU A 102 16.38 24.89 20.42
CA LEU A 102 15.55 25.28 19.27
C LEU A 102 14.76 26.55 19.61
N ALA A 103 14.49 27.38 18.62
CA ALA A 103 13.74 28.63 18.76
C ALA A 103 12.52 28.69 17.83
N ILE A 104 11.50 29.43 18.25
CA ILE A 104 10.36 29.75 17.37
C ILE A 104 10.88 30.51 16.14
N GLY A 105 10.45 30.09 14.96
CA GLY A 105 10.88 30.63 13.67
C GLY A 105 12.01 29.84 13.00
N ASP A 106 12.69 28.94 13.72
CA ASP A 106 13.75 28.11 13.14
C ASP A 106 13.22 27.25 12.00
N GLU A 107 13.94 27.22 10.88
CA GLU A 107 13.70 26.28 9.80
C GLU A 107 14.34 24.93 10.12
N VAL A 108 13.51 23.88 10.15
CA VAL A 108 13.91 22.56 10.61
C VAL A 108 13.52 21.46 9.64
N ILE A 109 14.29 20.37 9.70
CA ILE A 109 13.98 19.07 9.11
C ILE A 109 13.64 18.12 10.26
N ALA A 110 12.61 17.29 10.09
CA ALA A 110 12.11 16.46 11.19
C ALA A 110 11.56 15.11 10.73
N PHE A 111 11.62 14.13 11.64
CA PHE A 111 10.77 12.95 11.60
C PHE A 111 9.52 13.18 12.44
N GLY A 112 8.40 12.61 11.99
CA GLY A 112 7.15 12.72 12.70
C GLY A 112 6.13 11.72 12.19
N THR A 113 4.98 11.74 12.84
CA THR A 113 3.78 11.08 12.34
C THR A 113 2.87 12.15 11.75
N SER A 114 2.06 11.81 10.75
CA SER A 114 1.12 12.76 10.15
C SER A 114 1.78 13.91 9.40
N CYS A 115 2.97 13.74 8.81
CA CYS A 115 3.70 14.84 8.15
C CYS A 115 3.02 15.44 6.90
N PHE A 116 1.94 14.85 6.36
CA PHE A 116 1.07 15.56 5.39
C PHE A 116 0.03 16.46 6.08
N SER A 117 0.34 16.99 7.26
CA SER A 117 -0.50 17.95 7.98
C SER A 117 0.05 19.36 7.83
N ARG A 118 -0.76 20.39 8.06
CA ARG A 118 -0.29 21.78 8.06
C ARG A 118 0.60 22.07 9.26
N PHE A 119 0.25 21.51 10.42
CA PHE A 119 1.05 21.54 11.64
C PHE A 119 1.27 20.13 12.15
N ILE A 120 2.46 19.85 12.67
CA ILE A 120 2.73 18.62 13.42
C ILE A 120 3.35 18.95 14.77
N THR A 121 3.13 18.07 15.73
CA THR A 121 3.78 18.09 17.04
C THR A 121 4.65 16.84 17.15
N THR A 122 5.93 17.00 17.45
CA THR A 122 6.90 15.89 17.52
C THR A 122 7.94 16.14 18.59
N SER A 123 8.66 15.10 19.01
CA SER A 123 9.76 15.22 19.96
C SER A 123 10.89 16.08 19.38
N ALA A 124 11.45 16.99 20.18
CA ALA A 124 12.60 17.79 19.80
C ALA A 124 13.83 16.94 19.41
N GLN A 125 13.92 15.68 19.88
CA GLN A 125 15.00 14.76 19.51
C GLN A 125 14.94 14.26 18.06
N LEU A 126 13.77 14.38 17.43
CA LEU A 126 13.52 14.00 16.03
C LEU A 126 13.67 15.18 15.08
N VAL A 127 14.07 16.34 15.59
CA VAL A 127 14.17 17.60 14.86
C VAL A 127 15.64 18.01 14.76
N ALA A 128 16.03 18.47 13.58
CA ALA A 128 17.32 19.09 13.36
C ALA A 128 17.16 20.38 12.56
N SER A 129 18.07 21.34 12.79
CA SER A 129 18.11 22.56 11.98
C SER A 129 18.32 22.22 10.51
N LYS A 130 17.54 22.86 9.63
CA LYS A 130 17.74 22.72 8.18
C LYS A 130 19.13 23.25 7.82
N PRO A 131 19.94 22.52 7.03
CA PRO A 131 21.19 23.06 6.49
C PRO A 131 20.92 24.40 5.78
N ALA A 132 21.61 25.46 6.22
CA ALA A 132 21.27 26.84 5.84
C ALA A 132 21.34 27.12 4.33
N HIS A 133 22.17 26.36 3.61
CA HIS A 133 22.41 26.52 2.17
C HIS A 133 21.37 25.80 1.29
N LEU A 134 20.42 25.08 1.89
CA LEU A 134 19.39 24.33 1.16
C LEU A 134 18.04 25.04 1.21
N SER A 135 17.28 24.95 0.13
CA SER A 135 15.86 25.31 0.13
C SER A 135 15.04 24.33 0.99
N LEU A 136 13.80 24.71 1.31
CA LEU A 136 12.88 23.86 2.06
C LEU A 136 12.55 22.55 1.31
N GLU A 137 12.41 22.63 -0.01
CA GLU A 137 12.09 21.49 -0.87
C GLU A 137 13.27 20.53 -1.03
N GLU A 138 14.48 21.08 -1.23
CA GLU A 138 15.72 20.29 -1.23
C GLU A 138 15.93 19.56 0.09
N ALA A 139 15.71 20.26 1.21
CA ALA A 139 15.85 19.69 2.54
C ALA A 139 14.85 18.55 2.81
N ALA A 140 13.67 18.57 2.17
CA ALA A 140 12.65 17.52 2.30
C ALA A 140 13.08 16.19 1.66
N THR A 141 14.16 16.18 0.90
CA THR A 141 14.72 14.96 0.30
C THR A 141 15.62 14.16 1.23
N ILE A 142 15.95 14.71 2.40
CA ILE A 142 17.02 14.21 3.28
C ILE A 142 16.55 13.10 4.23
N PRO A 143 15.56 13.31 5.12
CA PRO A 143 15.47 12.56 6.37
C PRO A 143 15.40 11.04 6.19
N VAL A 144 14.30 10.49 5.68
CA VAL A 144 14.08 9.04 5.54
C VAL A 144 15.09 8.42 4.59
N ALA A 145 15.36 9.06 3.45
CA ALA A 145 16.23 8.49 2.42
C ALA A 145 17.67 8.32 2.91
N PHE A 146 18.27 9.37 3.46
CA PHE A 146 19.66 9.34 3.90
C PHE A 146 19.83 8.60 5.22
N VAL A 147 18.91 8.73 6.18
CA VAL A 147 19.04 7.98 7.44
C VAL A 147 18.91 6.47 7.18
N THR A 148 18.02 6.05 6.30
CA THR A 148 17.89 4.63 5.90
C THR A 148 19.16 4.13 5.21
N ALA A 149 19.63 4.84 4.18
CA ALA A 149 20.83 4.43 3.44
C ALA A 149 22.09 4.46 4.31
N TYR A 150 22.25 5.48 5.15
CA TYR A 150 23.41 5.62 6.03
C TYR A 150 23.42 4.55 7.12
N TYR A 151 22.28 4.26 7.75
CA TYR A 151 22.17 3.15 8.70
C TYR A 151 22.51 1.80 8.05
N ALA A 152 21.93 1.54 6.87
CA ALA A 152 22.16 0.31 6.14
C ALA A 152 23.63 0.14 5.73
N LEU A 153 24.25 1.14 5.10
CA LEU A 153 25.59 1.02 4.54
C LEU A 153 26.69 1.20 5.58
N ILE A 154 26.55 2.13 6.52
CA ILE A 154 27.60 2.49 7.48
C ILE A 154 27.49 1.66 8.75
N LYS A 155 26.32 1.61 9.39
CA LYS A 155 26.16 1.00 10.72
C LYS A 155 26.07 -0.53 10.62
N LEU A 156 25.25 -1.05 9.70
CA LEU A 156 25.05 -2.50 9.53
C LEU A 156 26.01 -3.12 8.51
N GLY A 157 26.00 -2.60 7.28
CA GLY A 157 26.83 -3.10 6.18
C GLY A 157 28.32 -2.84 6.35
N LYS A 158 28.70 -1.82 7.13
CA LYS A 158 30.09 -1.42 7.36
C LYS A 158 30.88 -1.33 6.05
N LEU A 159 30.26 -0.74 5.03
CA LEU A 159 30.81 -0.63 3.68
C LEU A 159 32.17 0.07 3.71
N ARG A 160 33.16 -0.47 3.00
CA ARG A 160 34.53 0.03 2.96
C ARG A 160 34.93 0.48 1.57
N GLN A 161 35.95 1.34 1.52
CA GLN A 161 36.58 1.76 0.28
C GLN A 161 37.04 0.52 -0.52
N GLY A 162 36.75 0.52 -1.83
CA GLY A 162 37.10 -0.56 -2.75
C GLY A 162 36.21 -1.81 -2.68
N GLU A 163 35.26 -1.89 -1.74
CA GLU A 163 34.24 -2.96 -1.78
C GLU A 163 33.25 -2.72 -2.92
N ARG A 164 32.74 -3.81 -3.50
CA ARG A 164 31.68 -3.79 -4.50
C ARG A 164 30.32 -3.81 -3.83
N ILE A 165 29.45 -2.88 -4.22
CA ILE A 165 28.06 -2.83 -3.75
C ILE A 165 27.08 -2.91 -4.92
N LEU A 166 26.06 -3.78 -4.80
CA LEU A 166 24.89 -3.76 -5.67
C LEU A 166 23.75 -2.99 -5.01
N ILE A 167 23.30 -1.90 -5.64
CA ILE A 167 22.18 -1.07 -5.21
C ILE A 167 21.00 -1.30 -6.14
N HIS A 168 19.96 -1.96 -5.64
CA HIS A 168 18.73 -2.12 -6.39
C HIS A 168 17.86 -0.85 -6.37
N SER A 169 17.10 -0.63 -7.45
CA SER A 169 16.25 0.55 -7.62
C SER A 169 17.00 1.87 -7.36
N ALA A 170 18.24 1.95 -7.84
CA ALA A 170 19.20 2.99 -7.47
C ALA A 170 18.73 4.41 -7.82
N ALA A 171 17.84 4.57 -8.80
CA ALA A 171 17.26 5.85 -9.19
C ALA A 171 16.10 6.34 -8.28
N GLY A 172 15.70 5.58 -7.25
CA GLY A 172 14.72 6.01 -6.25
C GLY A 172 15.37 6.80 -5.09
N GLY A 173 14.55 7.26 -4.13
CA GLY A 173 15.04 8.09 -3.01
C GLY A 173 16.17 7.47 -2.20
N VAL A 174 15.94 6.29 -1.58
CA VAL A 174 16.97 5.59 -0.79
C VAL A 174 18.13 5.12 -1.67
N GLY A 175 17.84 4.67 -2.89
CA GLY A 175 18.86 4.25 -3.86
C GLY A 175 19.85 5.37 -4.20
N MET A 176 19.35 6.58 -4.45
CA MET A 176 20.17 7.74 -4.76
C MET A 176 20.99 8.21 -3.55
N ALA A 177 20.41 8.16 -2.35
CA ALA A 177 21.16 8.42 -1.12
C ALA A 177 22.29 7.38 -0.92
N ALA A 178 22.00 6.10 -1.17
CA ALA A 178 22.99 5.02 -1.12
C ALA A 178 24.11 5.18 -2.15
N VAL A 179 23.79 5.64 -3.37
CA VAL A 179 24.79 5.97 -4.39
C VAL A 179 25.74 7.05 -3.88
N GLN A 180 25.22 8.17 -3.34
CA GLN A 180 26.06 9.24 -2.81
C GLN A 180 26.96 8.76 -1.66
N ILE A 181 26.42 7.95 -0.74
CA ILE A 181 27.18 7.39 0.39
C ILE A 181 28.26 6.42 -0.10
N ALA A 182 27.94 5.54 -1.04
CA ALA A 182 28.90 4.60 -1.61
C ALA A 182 30.01 5.31 -2.38
N GLN A 183 29.69 6.37 -3.14
CA GLN A 183 30.68 7.22 -3.81
C GLN A 183 31.58 7.95 -2.79
N TRP A 184 31.01 8.49 -1.72
CA TRP A 184 31.74 9.17 -0.65
C TRP A 184 32.73 8.22 0.06
N ILE A 185 32.37 6.95 0.25
CA ILE A 185 33.27 5.91 0.79
C ILE A 185 34.34 5.48 -0.23
N GLY A 186 34.06 5.62 -1.52
CA GLY A 186 34.90 5.09 -2.60
C GLY A 186 34.66 3.59 -2.85
N ALA A 187 33.42 3.13 -2.72
CA ALA A 187 32.99 1.78 -3.11
C ALA A 187 32.72 1.69 -4.62
N GLU A 188 32.90 0.50 -5.20
CA GLU A 188 32.56 0.23 -6.60
C GLU A 188 31.05 -0.10 -6.71
N ILE A 189 30.32 0.69 -7.50
CA ILE A 189 28.85 0.62 -7.54
C ILE A 189 28.37 -0.18 -8.76
N PHE A 190 27.56 -1.18 -8.45
CA PHE A 190 26.63 -1.84 -9.36
C PHE A 190 25.23 -1.34 -9.05
N ALA A 191 24.45 -0.99 -10.06
CA ALA A 191 23.13 -0.40 -9.87
C ALA A 191 22.09 -1.07 -10.77
N THR A 192 20.85 -1.16 -10.30
CA THR A 192 19.71 -1.51 -11.16
C THR A 192 18.65 -0.42 -11.20
N ALA A 193 18.04 -0.22 -12.36
CA ALA A 193 16.87 0.65 -12.54
C ALA A 193 15.95 0.15 -13.66
N GLY A 194 14.65 0.44 -13.55
CA GLY A 194 13.63 -0.25 -14.35
C GLY A 194 13.36 0.32 -15.75
N ASN A 195 13.83 1.52 -16.09
CA ASN A 195 13.67 2.11 -17.43
C ASN A 195 14.99 2.74 -17.91
N ASP A 196 15.10 2.98 -19.23
CA ASP A 196 16.35 3.47 -19.84
C ASP A 196 16.73 4.88 -19.40
N GLU A 197 15.77 5.78 -19.24
CA GLU A 197 15.99 7.14 -18.74
C GLU A 197 16.69 7.13 -17.38
N LYS A 198 16.19 6.31 -16.44
CA LYS A 198 16.80 6.13 -15.11
C LYS A 198 18.17 5.50 -15.18
N ARG A 199 18.36 4.52 -16.08
CA ARG A 199 19.66 3.88 -16.25
C ARG A 199 20.69 4.86 -16.81
N GLU A 200 20.31 5.69 -17.76
CA GLU A 200 21.18 6.71 -18.32
C GLU A 200 21.50 7.81 -17.33
N PHE A 201 20.51 8.23 -16.53
CA PHE A 201 20.74 9.13 -15.42
C PHE A 201 21.79 8.56 -14.45
N LEU A 202 21.69 7.30 -14.04
CA LEU A 202 22.70 6.67 -13.16
C LEU A 202 24.10 6.62 -13.81
N ARG A 203 24.19 6.36 -15.12
CA ARG A 203 25.48 6.43 -15.84
C ARG A 203 26.07 7.83 -15.85
N SER A 204 25.23 8.86 -15.98
CA SER A 204 25.67 10.27 -15.91
C SER A 204 26.30 10.63 -14.56
N LEU A 205 25.99 9.89 -13.49
CA LEU A 205 26.61 10.03 -12.17
C LEU A 205 27.96 9.28 -12.04
N GLY A 206 28.46 8.70 -13.14
CA GLY A 206 29.71 7.95 -13.17
C GLY A 206 29.58 6.47 -12.78
N ILE A 207 28.36 5.95 -12.63
CA ILE A 207 28.15 4.52 -12.36
C ILE A 207 28.30 3.75 -13.68
N GLN A 208 29.36 2.96 -13.80
CA GLN A 208 29.62 2.20 -15.03
C GLN A 208 28.71 0.96 -15.16
N GLN A 209 28.39 0.32 -14.04
CA GLN A 209 27.72 -0.97 -14.02
C GLN A 209 26.21 -0.82 -13.74
N VAL A 210 25.44 -0.37 -14.75
CA VAL A 210 23.99 -0.14 -14.63
C VAL A 210 23.19 -1.18 -15.42
N MET A 211 22.26 -1.88 -14.74
CA MET A 211 21.47 -3.01 -15.25
C MET A 211 19.96 -2.79 -15.08
N ASP A 212 19.14 -3.68 -15.63
CA ASP A 212 17.68 -3.64 -15.50
C ASP A 212 17.21 -4.19 -14.14
N SER A 213 16.35 -3.46 -13.44
CA SER A 213 15.75 -3.90 -12.17
C SER A 213 14.50 -4.78 -12.34
N ARG A 214 14.01 -4.95 -13.57
CA ARG A 214 12.81 -5.76 -13.88
C ARG A 214 13.16 -7.15 -14.43
N SER A 215 14.44 -7.41 -14.63
CA SER A 215 14.96 -8.66 -15.17
C SER A 215 15.88 -9.31 -14.14
N LEU A 216 15.87 -10.64 -14.03
CA LEU A 216 16.83 -11.38 -13.20
C LEU A 216 18.22 -11.49 -13.83
N THR A 217 18.39 -11.03 -15.08
CA THR A 217 19.67 -11.07 -15.82
C THR A 217 20.76 -10.23 -15.17
N PHE A 218 20.41 -9.28 -14.27
CA PHE A 218 21.41 -8.54 -13.49
C PHE A 218 22.37 -9.49 -12.76
N ALA A 219 21.89 -10.67 -12.34
CA ALA A 219 22.70 -11.62 -11.59
C ALA A 219 23.86 -12.13 -12.44
N ASP A 220 23.57 -12.56 -13.68
CA ASP A 220 24.57 -13.06 -14.62
C ASP A 220 25.52 -11.94 -15.05
N GLU A 221 25.00 -10.72 -15.24
CA GLU A 221 25.81 -9.55 -15.57
C GLU A 221 26.79 -9.17 -14.44
N VAL A 222 26.32 -9.17 -13.18
CA VAL A 222 27.19 -8.95 -12.01
C VAL A 222 28.28 -10.00 -11.97
N MET A 223 27.93 -11.29 -12.10
CA MET A 223 28.92 -12.36 -12.06
C MET A 223 29.93 -12.25 -13.20
N LYS A 224 29.47 -11.91 -14.41
CA LYS A 224 30.36 -11.70 -15.56
C LYS A 224 31.33 -10.53 -15.33
N ARG A 225 30.81 -9.38 -14.91
CA ARG A 225 31.59 -8.15 -14.67
C ARG A 225 32.55 -8.27 -13.49
N THR A 226 32.27 -9.18 -12.55
CA THR A 226 33.13 -9.45 -11.38
C THR A 226 33.99 -10.72 -11.53
N GLU A 227 34.07 -11.31 -12.72
CA GLU A 227 34.82 -12.54 -13.00
C GLU A 227 34.46 -13.69 -12.04
N GLY A 228 33.19 -13.81 -11.71
CA GLY A 228 32.65 -14.83 -10.81
C GLY A 228 32.83 -14.53 -9.32
N LYS A 229 33.42 -13.40 -8.93
CA LYS A 229 33.64 -13.04 -7.52
C LYS A 229 32.38 -12.54 -6.81
N GLY A 230 31.46 -11.93 -7.55
CA GLY A 230 30.27 -11.30 -6.99
C GLY A 230 30.56 -9.96 -6.31
N VAL A 231 29.57 -9.48 -5.55
CA VAL A 231 29.63 -8.21 -4.79
C VAL A 231 29.76 -8.46 -3.30
N ASP A 232 30.29 -7.49 -2.56
CA ASP A 232 30.54 -7.63 -1.13
C ASP A 232 29.34 -7.16 -0.28
N VAL A 233 28.54 -6.25 -0.83
CA VAL A 233 27.31 -5.72 -0.20
C VAL A 233 26.18 -5.68 -1.24
N VAL A 234 24.97 -6.03 -0.82
CA VAL A 234 23.74 -5.79 -1.59
C VAL A 234 22.82 -4.91 -0.75
N LEU A 235 22.40 -3.77 -1.30
CA LEU A 235 21.25 -3.02 -0.78
C LEU A 235 20.02 -3.37 -1.62
N ASN A 236 19.14 -4.17 -1.05
CA ASN A 236 17.98 -4.73 -1.73
C ASN A 236 16.68 -4.01 -1.38
N SER A 237 15.87 -3.78 -2.41
CA SER A 237 14.49 -3.29 -2.27
C SER A 237 13.50 -4.08 -3.15
N LEU A 238 13.96 -5.14 -3.81
CA LEU A 238 13.17 -5.95 -4.74
C LEU A 238 12.70 -7.22 -4.03
N GLY A 239 11.46 -7.65 -4.29
CA GLY A 239 10.87 -8.81 -3.62
C GLY A 239 10.89 -10.09 -4.45
N GLY A 240 10.47 -11.21 -3.85
CA GLY A 240 10.34 -12.51 -4.53
C GLY A 240 11.69 -13.09 -5.03
N GLU A 241 11.72 -13.62 -6.24
CA GLU A 241 12.90 -14.29 -6.83
C GLU A 241 14.14 -13.39 -6.92
N PHE A 242 13.95 -12.06 -6.94
CA PHE A 242 15.04 -11.10 -6.91
C PHE A 242 15.86 -11.24 -5.62
N ILE A 243 15.25 -11.51 -4.46
CA ILE A 243 15.98 -11.73 -3.20
C ILE A 243 16.95 -12.90 -3.34
N ALA A 244 16.46 -14.03 -3.86
CA ALA A 244 17.27 -15.24 -4.06
C ALA A 244 18.43 -15.01 -5.04
N LYS A 245 18.16 -14.31 -6.16
CA LYS A 245 19.19 -13.97 -7.16
C LYS A 245 20.21 -12.97 -6.61
N SER A 246 19.78 -12.01 -5.81
CA SER A 246 20.67 -11.03 -5.18
C SER A 246 21.54 -11.67 -4.09
N LEU A 247 21.04 -12.66 -3.35
CA LEU A 247 21.86 -13.49 -2.45
C LEU A 247 22.89 -14.35 -3.20
N ALA A 248 22.52 -14.85 -4.38
CA ALA A 248 23.40 -15.68 -5.19
C ALA A 248 24.66 -14.91 -5.66
N VAL A 249 24.53 -13.61 -5.95
CA VAL A 249 25.66 -12.77 -6.40
C VAL A 249 26.52 -12.18 -5.29
N LEU A 250 26.17 -12.38 -4.01
CA LEU A 250 27.07 -12.01 -2.92
C LEU A 250 28.31 -12.90 -2.92
N GLY A 251 29.48 -12.28 -2.82
CA GLY A 251 30.75 -12.96 -2.57
C GLY A 251 30.82 -13.57 -1.16
N ARG A 252 31.95 -14.21 -0.85
CA ARG A 252 32.20 -14.76 0.49
C ARG A 252 32.20 -13.63 1.52
N TYR A 253 31.59 -13.86 2.69
CA TYR A 253 31.40 -12.88 3.75
C TYR A 253 30.51 -11.67 3.36
N GLY A 254 29.75 -11.82 2.27
CA GLY A 254 28.88 -10.76 1.78
C GLY A 254 27.77 -10.38 2.75
N ARG A 255 27.32 -9.13 2.68
CA ARG A 255 26.25 -8.59 3.54
C ARG A 255 25.04 -8.21 2.71
N PHE A 256 23.90 -8.79 3.03
CA PHE A 256 22.62 -8.51 2.40
C PHE A 256 21.83 -7.54 3.28
N LEU A 257 21.51 -6.37 2.74
CA LEU A 257 20.81 -5.28 3.42
C LEU A 257 19.42 -5.16 2.82
N GLU A 258 18.43 -5.80 3.44
CA GLU A 258 17.04 -5.82 2.98
C GLU A 258 16.26 -4.64 3.56
N ILE A 259 15.82 -3.71 2.70
CA ILE A 259 14.92 -2.61 3.08
C ILE A 259 13.47 -2.82 2.59
N GLY A 260 13.22 -3.86 1.80
CA GLY A 260 11.88 -4.25 1.36
C GLY A 260 11.11 -4.97 2.46
N GLN A 261 9.86 -4.54 2.70
CA GLN A 261 9.04 -5.12 3.78
C GLN A 261 8.07 -6.22 3.32
N ARG A 262 7.69 -6.24 2.04
CA ARG A 262 6.62 -7.13 1.54
C ARG A 262 6.88 -8.59 1.87
N ASP A 263 8.06 -9.09 1.53
CA ASP A 263 8.43 -10.49 1.71
C ASP A 263 8.64 -10.85 3.20
N ILE A 264 9.11 -9.90 4.01
CA ILE A 264 9.23 -10.06 5.47
C ILE A 264 7.83 -10.23 6.09
N LEU A 265 6.90 -9.34 5.75
CA LEU A 265 5.54 -9.35 6.30
C LEU A 265 4.73 -10.56 5.82
N ASN A 266 5.03 -11.08 4.63
CA ASN A 266 4.42 -12.31 4.11
C ASN A 266 5.08 -13.59 4.65
N ASN A 267 6.10 -13.48 5.52
CA ASN A 267 6.88 -14.62 6.01
C ASN A 267 7.40 -15.51 4.86
N SER A 268 7.86 -14.89 3.77
CA SER A 268 8.44 -15.59 2.62
C SER A 268 9.63 -16.43 3.07
N GLN A 269 9.73 -17.67 2.56
CA GLN A 269 10.81 -18.58 2.92
C GLN A 269 12.15 -18.17 2.27
N LEU A 270 13.21 -18.12 3.07
CA LEU A 270 14.56 -17.80 2.60
C LEU A 270 15.41 -19.08 2.56
N GLY A 271 15.92 -19.42 1.37
CA GLY A 271 16.85 -20.55 1.23
C GLY A 271 18.16 -20.31 1.97
N LEU A 272 18.60 -21.27 2.79
CA LEU A 272 19.83 -21.15 3.59
C LEU A 272 21.11 -21.51 2.83
N GLN A 273 21.01 -22.18 1.67
CA GLN A 273 22.18 -22.61 0.90
C GLN A 273 23.18 -21.47 0.59
N PRO A 274 22.76 -20.25 0.18
CA PRO A 274 23.71 -19.15 -0.08
C PRO A 274 24.58 -18.78 1.12
N PHE A 275 24.14 -19.06 2.35
CA PHE A 275 24.88 -18.75 3.58
C PHE A 275 26.09 -19.64 3.81
N GLU A 276 26.31 -20.69 3.01
CA GLU A 276 27.60 -21.41 2.97
C GLU A 276 28.78 -20.46 2.67
N LYS A 277 28.49 -19.35 1.98
CA LYS A 277 29.43 -18.25 1.71
C LYS A 277 29.69 -17.37 2.94
N ARG A 278 29.20 -17.74 4.13
CA ARG A 278 29.32 -16.99 5.40
C ARG A 278 28.65 -15.61 5.30
N LEU A 279 27.49 -15.58 4.65
CA LEU A 279 26.75 -14.33 4.43
C LEU A 279 26.12 -13.83 5.73
N SER A 280 25.88 -12.53 5.80
CA SER A 280 25.01 -11.91 6.81
C SER A 280 23.77 -11.34 6.14
N PHE A 281 22.60 -11.49 6.75
CA PHE A 281 21.34 -10.93 6.28
C PHE A 281 20.79 -9.97 7.33
N PHE A 282 20.52 -8.73 6.92
CA PHE A 282 19.96 -7.70 7.76
C PHE A 282 18.60 -7.29 7.21
N ALA A 283 17.54 -7.54 7.97
CA ALA A 283 16.25 -6.91 7.75
C ALA A 283 16.26 -5.51 8.38
N ILE A 284 16.00 -4.48 7.58
CA ILE A 284 16.22 -3.09 7.94
C ILE A 284 14.91 -2.32 7.87
N GLN A 285 14.51 -1.81 9.03
CA GLN A 285 13.42 -0.84 9.16
C GLN A 285 13.93 0.29 10.05
N VAL A 286 13.98 1.50 9.50
CA VAL A 286 14.47 2.68 10.19
C VAL A 286 13.28 3.54 10.56
N GLU A 287 13.05 3.64 11.87
CA GLU A 287 11.99 4.43 12.48
C GLU A 287 12.56 5.14 13.72
N PRO A 288 11.93 6.21 14.22
CA PRO A 288 12.37 6.94 15.41
C PRO A 288 12.64 6.08 16.66
N GLU A 289 12.00 4.91 16.76
CA GLU A 289 12.15 3.93 17.84
C GLU A 289 13.46 3.13 17.76
N LEU A 290 14.22 3.26 16.66
CA LEU A 290 15.51 2.61 16.50
C LEU A 290 16.48 3.03 17.64
N PRO A 291 17.19 2.09 18.28
CA PRO A 291 18.18 2.44 19.29
C PRO A 291 19.22 3.42 18.76
N ASN A 292 19.51 4.48 19.52
CA ASN A 292 20.42 5.56 19.16
C ASN A 292 20.05 6.33 17.88
N PHE A 293 18.76 6.35 17.51
CA PHE A 293 18.27 7.09 16.33
C PHE A 293 18.72 8.56 16.31
N SER A 294 18.67 9.26 17.45
CA SER A 294 19.04 10.68 17.52
C SER A 294 20.53 10.95 17.24
N GLU A 295 21.41 9.99 17.52
CA GLU A 295 22.84 10.08 17.17
C GLU A 295 23.03 9.86 15.67
N LEU A 296 22.43 8.79 15.13
CA LEU A 296 22.41 8.50 13.70
C LEU A 296 21.86 9.68 12.89
N TRP A 297 20.77 10.27 13.35
CA TRP A 297 20.14 11.41 12.71
C TRP A 297 21.07 12.62 12.66
N ARG A 298 21.67 12.99 13.79
CA ARG A 298 22.64 14.09 13.88
C ARG A 298 23.87 13.86 13.01
N GLU A 299 24.37 12.63 12.91
CA GLU A 299 25.47 12.28 12.00
C GLU A 299 25.10 12.60 10.56
N VAL A 300 23.92 12.15 10.08
CA VAL A 300 23.48 12.41 8.71
C VAL A 300 23.39 13.92 8.43
N VAL A 301 22.77 14.70 9.32
CA VAL A 301 22.66 16.16 9.15
C VAL A 301 24.04 16.83 9.11
N LYS A 302 25.00 16.35 9.91
CA LYS A 302 26.38 16.84 9.88
C LYS A 302 27.04 16.68 8.50
N HIS A 303 26.76 15.59 7.78
CA HIS A 303 27.29 15.42 6.42
C HIS A 303 26.76 16.47 5.43
N PHE A 304 25.50 16.89 5.57
CA PHE A 304 24.96 17.98 4.76
C PHE A 304 25.57 19.32 5.12
N ASN A 305 25.72 19.62 6.42
CA ASN A 305 26.39 20.85 6.86
C ASN A 305 27.85 20.93 6.36
N ASN A 306 28.54 19.78 6.30
CA ASN A 306 29.88 19.66 5.77
C ASN A 306 29.95 19.55 4.23
N LYS A 307 28.80 19.55 3.54
CA LYS A 307 28.69 19.39 2.08
C LYS A 307 29.29 18.08 1.54
N ASN A 308 29.31 17.03 2.36
CA ASN A 308 29.69 15.69 1.92
C ASN A 308 28.60 15.04 1.06
N PHE A 309 27.33 15.38 1.33
CA PHE A 309 26.16 14.93 0.59
C PHE A 309 25.38 16.13 0.04
N THR A 310 24.58 15.86 -0.99
CA THR A 310 23.73 16.86 -1.66
C THR A 310 22.26 16.39 -1.67
N PRO A 311 21.30 17.33 -1.73
CA PRO A 311 19.89 16.98 -1.89
C PRO A 311 19.65 16.04 -3.06
N LEU A 312 18.62 15.21 -2.98
CA LEU A 312 18.27 14.34 -4.09
C LEU A 312 17.61 15.16 -5.22
N PRO A 313 17.77 14.72 -6.49
CA PRO A 313 16.84 15.12 -7.54
C PRO A 313 15.41 14.92 -7.04
N HIS A 314 14.54 15.87 -7.30
CA HIS A 314 13.18 15.78 -6.79
C HIS A 314 12.17 16.41 -7.73
N GLN A 315 10.94 15.93 -7.61
CA GLN A 315 9.77 16.52 -8.26
C GLN A 315 8.80 17.02 -7.21
N VAL A 316 8.41 18.28 -7.35
CA VAL A 316 7.49 18.94 -6.43
C VAL A 316 6.06 18.83 -6.95
N PHE A 317 5.14 18.46 -6.06
CA PHE A 317 3.70 18.55 -6.27
C PHE A 317 3.10 19.44 -5.18
N PRO A 318 2.13 20.31 -5.50
CA PRO A 318 1.38 21.02 -4.47
C PRO A 318 0.57 20.01 -3.63
N ILE A 319 0.33 20.33 -2.36
CA ILE A 319 -0.47 19.50 -1.44
C ILE A 319 -1.88 19.18 -1.98
N SER A 320 -2.45 20.08 -2.79
CA SER A 320 -3.74 19.87 -3.47
C SER A 320 -3.70 18.76 -4.54
N GLU A 321 -2.52 18.39 -5.04
CA GLU A 321 -2.32 17.33 -6.03
C GLU A 321 -1.75 16.04 -5.40
N ILE A 322 -1.99 15.81 -4.12
CA ILE A 322 -1.40 14.66 -3.41
C ILE A 322 -1.76 13.31 -4.04
N VAL A 323 -3.01 13.12 -4.50
CA VAL A 323 -3.43 11.89 -5.18
C VAL A 323 -2.59 11.64 -6.42
N ARG A 324 -2.40 12.68 -7.25
CA ARG A 324 -1.55 12.63 -8.45
C ARG A 324 -0.09 12.32 -8.10
N ALA A 325 0.41 12.83 -6.96
CA ALA A 325 1.76 12.52 -6.51
C ALA A 325 1.92 11.03 -6.13
N PHE A 326 0.91 10.44 -5.46
CA PHE A 326 0.86 9.00 -5.19
C PHE A 326 0.82 8.19 -6.50
N GLU A 327 -0.05 8.56 -7.45
CA GLU A 327 -0.12 7.92 -8.78
C GLU A 327 1.19 8.06 -9.57
N TYR A 328 1.85 9.20 -9.48
CA TYR A 328 3.14 9.43 -10.12
C TYR A 328 4.22 8.52 -9.53
N MET A 329 4.17 8.28 -8.21
CA MET A 329 5.05 7.34 -7.54
C MET A 329 4.77 5.89 -7.94
N THR A 330 3.50 5.46 -7.99
CA THR A 330 3.12 4.09 -8.38
C THR A 330 3.53 3.75 -9.81
N ALA A 331 3.45 4.72 -10.72
CA ALA A 331 3.91 4.56 -12.10
C ALA A 331 5.45 4.43 -12.21
N ALA A 332 6.19 4.57 -11.09
CA ALA A 332 7.64 4.49 -11.02
C ALA A 332 8.36 5.38 -12.05
N LYS A 333 7.81 6.57 -12.33
CA LYS A 333 8.36 7.53 -13.30
C LYS A 333 9.45 8.43 -12.69
N HIS A 334 9.32 8.78 -11.42
CA HIS A 334 10.23 9.70 -10.72
C HIS A 334 11.69 9.21 -10.66
N ILE A 335 12.63 10.16 -10.75
CA ILE A 335 14.03 10.01 -10.35
C ILE A 335 14.22 10.75 -9.03
N GLY A 336 14.82 10.09 -8.05
CA GLY A 336 15.05 10.64 -6.71
C GLY A 336 13.79 10.68 -5.86
N LYS A 337 13.40 11.86 -5.35
CA LYS A 337 12.34 12.02 -4.35
C LYS A 337 11.13 12.77 -4.90
N ILE A 338 9.93 12.44 -4.41
CA ILE A 338 8.74 13.27 -4.62
C ILE A 338 8.54 14.12 -3.38
N VAL A 339 8.40 15.42 -3.56
CA VAL A 339 8.20 16.41 -2.49
C VAL A 339 6.80 17.00 -2.63
N ILE A 340 6.05 17.01 -1.54
CA ILE A 340 4.75 17.65 -1.45
C ILE A 340 4.92 19.01 -0.78
N SER A 341 4.54 20.09 -1.48
CA SER A 341 4.73 21.46 -1.04
C SER A 341 3.42 22.07 -0.52
N TRP A 342 3.49 22.71 0.65
CA TRP A 342 2.41 23.50 1.24
C TRP A 342 2.46 24.98 0.82
N GLN A 343 3.34 25.35 -0.11
CA GLN A 343 3.47 26.74 -0.56
C GLN A 343 2.30 27.22 -1.43
N ASP A 344 1.56 26.30 -2.05
CA ASP A 344 0.35 26.64 -2.78
C ASP A 344 -0.79 26.93 -1.79
N LYS A 345 -1.27 28.18 -1.79
CA LYS A 345 -2.34 28.66 -0.90
C LYS A 345 -3.74 28.19 -1.32
N ARG A 346 -3.87 27.40 -2.39
CA ARG A 346 -5.14 26.77 -2.73
C ARG A 346 -5.59 25.90 -1.56
N GLU A 347 -6.77 26.20 -1.02
CA GLU A 347 -7.33 25.43 0.09
C GLU A 347 -7.42 23.96 -0.30
N VAL A 348 -6.90 23.11 0.58
CA VAL A 348 -7.06 21.67 0.45
C VAL A 348 -8.54 21.37 0.69
N GLU A 349 -9.16 20.56 -0.18
CA GLU A 349 -10.52 20.08 0.07
C GLU A 349 -10.51 19.19 1.33
N VAL A 350 -10.99 19.76 2.44
CA VAL A 350 -11.12 19.06 3.70
C VAL A 350 -12.48 18.36 3.72
N GLU A 351 -12.47 17.05 3.97
CA GLU A 351 -13.68 16.33 4.32
C GLU A 351 -14.20 16.96 5.62
N LYS A 352 -15.23 17.83 5.51
CA LYS A 352 -15.80 18.52 6.68
C LYS A 352 -16.14 17.45 7.72
N ASN A 353 -15.76 17.69 8.98
CA ASN A 353 -16.23 16.93 10.13
C ASN A 353 -17.76 17.04 10.17
N ASN A 354 -18.44 16.25 9.36
CA ASN A 354 -19.75 15.79 9.67
C ASN A 354 -19.52 14.89 10.90
N VAL A 355 -19.67 15.49 12.09
CA VAL A 355 -20.55 14.84 13.06
C VAL A 355 -21.69 14.32 12.21
N LEU A 356 -21.93 13.01 12.23
CA LEU A 356 -23.08 12.40 11.58
C LEU A 356 -24.38 12.92 12.24
N THR A 357 -24.64 14.22 12.21
CA THR A 357 -25.95 14.70 11.80
C THR A 357 -25.99 14.39 10.32
N SER A 358 -26.81 13.41 9.97
CA SER A 358 -27.15 13.04 8.60
C SER A 358 -27.13 14.28 7.69
N PRO A 359 -26.51 14.22 6.50
CA PRO A 359 -26.46 15.37 5.61
C PRO A 359 -27.88 15.91 5.44
N SER A 360 -28.10 17.18 5.79
CA SER A 360 -29.36 17.83 5.53
C SER A 360 -29.61 17.82 4.02
N PRO A 361 -30.86 17.57 3.55
CA PRO A 361 -31.16 17.20 2.16
C PRO A 361 -30.80 18.23 1.07
N GLN A 362 -30.19 19.36 1.42
CA GLN A 362 -29.97 20.48 0.50
C GLN A 362 -28.69 20.36 -0.35
N PHE A 363 -27.72 19.52 0.03
CA PHE A 363 -26.52 19.30 -0.79
C PHE A 363 -26.77 18.43 -2.04
N PHE A 364 -27.86 17.65 -2.06
CA PHE A 364 -28.26 16.85 -3.23
C PHE A 364 -29.14 17.62 -4.23
N ALA A 365 -29.43 18.91 -3.99
CA ALA A 365 -30.39 19.65 -4.82
C ALA A 365 -29.82 20.21 -6.13
N LYS A 366 -28.51 20.04 -6.45
CA LYS A 366 -27.93 20.57 -7.71
C LYS A 366 -27.20 19.58 -8.62
N ALA A 367 -27.02 18.33 -8.24
CA ALA A 367 -26.47 17.33 -9.14
C ALA A 367 -26.90 15.93 -8.73
N LEU A 368 -28.18 15.62 -8.95
CA LEU A 368 -28.75 14.31 -9.24
C LEU A 368 -30.28 14.49 -9.28
N PRO A 369 -31.01 13.89 -10.23
CA PRO A 369 -32.47 13.98 -10.24
C PRO A 369 -33.04 13.44 -8.92
N ILE A 370 -33.91 14.21 -8.27
CA ILE A 370 -34.51 14.02 -6.93
C ILE A 370 -35.48 12.80 -6.87
N LYS A 371 -35.18 11.69 -7.56
CA LYS A 371 -35.96 10.45 -7.50
C LYS A 371 -35.28 9.31 -6.72
N PHE A 372 -34.06 9.51 -6.22
CA PHE A 372 -33.25 8.41 -5.68
C PHE A 372 -33.32 8.19 -4.16
N ILE A 373 -33.94 9.08 -3.37
CA ILE A 373 -33.92 8.96 -1.89
C ILE A 373 -35.33 9.11 -1.30
N GLU A 374 -36.29 8.34 -1.81
CA GLU A 374 -37.52 8.07 -1.03
C GLU A 374 -37.39 6.78 -0.20
N ASN A 375 -36.56 5.81 -0.63
CA ASN A 375 -36.53 4.46 -0.03
C ASN A 375 -35.11 3.85 0.11
N GLY A 376 -34.05 4.64 -0.06
CA GLY A 376 -32.65 4.19 0.01
C GLY A 376 -31.96 4.58 1.31
N LEU A 377 -30.85 3.89 1.64
CA LEU A 377 -29.94 4.32 2.72
C LEU A 377 -28.95 5.33 2.15
N LEU A 378 -28.64 6.37 2.92
CA LEU A 378 -27.46 7.18 2.64
C LEU A 378 -26.19 6.32 2.80
N PRO A 379 -25.11 6.59 2.06
CA PRO A 379 -23.87 5.82 2.17
C PRO A 379 -23.34 5.72 3.61
N SER A 380 -23.47 6.79 4.40
CA SER A 380 -23.11 6.80 5.82
C SER A 380 -23.98 5.88 6.69
N GLU A 381 -25.26 5.74 6.36
CA GLU A 381 -26.20 4.85 7.04
C GLU A 381 -25.91 3.40 6.66
N GLY A 382 -25.62 3.13 5.38
CA GLY A 382 -25.18 1.83 4.89
C GLY A 382 -23.91 1.33 5.58
N ILE A 383 -22.91 2.19 5.77
CA ILE A 383 -21.68 1.84 6.48
C ILE A 383 -21.93 1.55 7.97
N ASN A 384 -22.79 2.33 8.62
CA ASN A 384 -23.15 2.11 10.03
C ASN A 384 -23.88 0.77 10.22
N VAL A 385 -24.82 0.48 9.32
CA VAL A 385 -25.52 -0.80 9.24
C VAL A 385 -24.54 -1.95 9.04
N PHE A 386 -23.63 -1.82 8.06
CA PHE A 386 -22.69 -2.88 7.72
C PHE A 386 -21.74 -3.19 8.87
N ARG A 387 -21.27 -2.16 9.60
CA ARG A 387 -20.45 -2.34 10.80
C ARG A 387 -21.20 -3.12 11.89
N ARG A 388 -22.47 -2.77 12.15
CA ARG A 388 -23.31 -3.49 13.12
C ARG A 388 -23.57 -4.94 12.72
N ILE A 389 -23.65 -5.23 11.42
CA ILE A 389 -23.79 -6.60 10.90
C ILE A 389 -22.52 -7.41 11.14
N LEU A 390 -21.34 -6.83 10.88
CA LEU A 390 -20.06 -7.51 11.07
C LEU A 390 -19.75 -7.79 12.55
N GLU A 391 -20.20 -6.91 13.45
CA GLU A 391 -20.11 -7.10 14.90
C GLU A 391 -21.21 -8.02 15.45
N SER A 392 -22.26 -8.27 14.67
CA SER A 392 -23.37 -9.14 15.06
C SER A 392 -22.96 -10.61 14.95
N LYS A 393 -23.27 -11.37 15.99
CA LYS A 393 -23.16 -12.85 15.97
C LYS A 393 -24.41 -13.53 15.43
N LEU A 394 -25.41 -12.75 14.97
CA LEU A 394 -26.63 -13.30 14.42
C LEU A 394 -26.37 -13.85 13.01
N PRO A 395 -26.91 -15.03 12.68
CA PRO A 395 -26.63 -15.69 11.41
C PRO A 395 -27.19 -14.93 10.21
N GLN A 396 -28.23 -14.11 10.41
CA GLN A 396 -28.81 -13.24 9.40
C GLN A 396 -29.33 -11.95 10.05
N VAL A 397 -29.10 -10.82 9.37
CA VAL A 397 -29.56 -9.49 9.79
C VAL A 397 -30.26 -8.85 8.61
N LEU A 398 -31.51 -8.42 8.82
CA LEU A 398 -32.31 -7.72 7.82
C LEU A 398 -32.29 -6.22 8.12
N VAL A 399 -32.04 -5.42 7.09
CA VAL A 399 -31.96 -3.96 7.21
C VAL A 399 -33.03 -3.36 6.32
N SER A 400 -33.90 -2.55 6.91
CA SER A 400 -34.97 -1.87 6.19
C SER A 400 -34.86 -0.37 6.38
N THR A 401 -34.97 0.36 5.26
CA THR A 401 -35.10 1.83 5.20
C THR A 401 -36.51 2.30 5.53
N ARG A 402 -37.46 1.38 5.63
CA ARG A 402 -38.87 1.62 5.94
C ARG A 402 -39.24 0.94 7.25
N ASP A 403 -40.29 1.44 7.90
CA ASP A 403 -40.88 0.80 9.07
C ASP A 403 -41.33 -0.63 8.70
N LEU A 404 -40.52 -1.60 9.14
CA LEU A 404 -40.67 -3.01 8.79
C LEU A 404 -41.95 -3.58 9.40
N THR A 405 -42.36 -3.09 10.57
CA THR A 405 -43.58 -3.50 11.26
C THR A 405 -44.81 -3.12 10.45
N THR A 406 -44.80 -1.93 9.84
CA THR A 406 -45.89 -1.44 8.97
C THR A 406 -45.94 -2.19 7.63
N LEU A 407 -44.78 -2.57 7.07
CA LEU A 407 -44.67 -3.39 5.87
C LEU A 407 -45.18 -4.82 6.08
N ILE A 408 -44.83 -5.43 7.21
CA ILE A 408 -45.29 -6.77 7.58
C ILE A 408 -46.79 -6.75 7.88
N ALA A 409 -47.31 -5.71 8.54
CA ALA A 409 -48.74 -5.56 8.81
C ALA A 409 -49.57 -5.42 7.52
N ARG A 410 -49.06 -4.70 6.50
CA ARG A 410 -49.71 -4.58 5.18
C ARG A 410 -49.70 -5.87 4.37
N HIS A 411 -48.65 -6.69 4.50
CA HIS A 411 -48.57 -7.98 3.79
C HIS A 411 -49.33 -9.13 4.47
N ASN A 412 -49.72 -8.99 5.74
CA ASN A 412 -50.55 -9.99 6.40
C ASN A 412 -52.06 -9.79 6.16
N SER A 413 -52.50 -8.60 5.73
CA SER A 413 -53.91 -8.32 5.40
C SER A 413 -54.29 -8.62 3.95
N ASP A 414 -53.33 -8.53 3.02
CA ASP A 414 -53.55 -8.76 1.60
C ASP A 414 -52.67 -9.93 1.11
N SER A 415 -53.32 -10.94 0.51
CA SER A 415 -52.75 -12.03 -0.29
C SER A 415 -52.25 -13.31 0.42
N ILE A 416 -53.18 -14.06 1.04
CA ILE A 416 -53.19 -15.54 0.93
C ILE A 416 -53.93 -15.99 -0.35
N LEU A 417 -54.73 -15.12 -0.98
CA LEU A 417 -55.46 -15.43 -2.20
C LEU A 417 -55.51 -14.16 -3.08
N SER A 418 -55.48 -14.36 -4.39
CA SER A 418 -55.47 -13.34 -5.47
C SER A 418 -54.12 -12.67 -5.77
N PHE A 419 -53.33 -13.32 -6.62
CA PHE A 419 -52.68 -12.65 -7.76
C PHE A 419 -52.58 -13.65 -8.92
N SER A 420 -53.75 -14.09 -9.37
CA SER A 420 -53.99 -14.39 -10.78
C SER A 420 -54.35 -13.07 -11.46
N GLU A 421 -53.71 -12.79 -12.58
CA GLU A 421 -54.06 -11.76 -13.57
C GLU A 421 -53.88 -10.30 -13.17
N THR A 422 -52.65 -9.81 -13.46
CA THR A 422 -52.26 -8.54 -14.10
C THR A 422 -51.17 -7.78 -13.34
N GLY A 423 -50.00 -7.58 -13.98
CA GLY A 423 -48.93 -6.72 -13.49
C GLY A 423 -47.50 -7.29 -13.58
N GLU A 424 -46.95 -7.29 -14.79
CA GLU A 424 -45.52 -7.16 -15.15
C GLU A 424 -44.42 -7.88 -14.33
N LYS A 425 -43.95 -9.00 -14.91
CA LYS A 425 -42.77 -9.78 -14.54
C LYS A 425 -41.46 -9.01 -14.79
N ALA A 426 -40.67 -8.77 -13.75
CA ALA A 426 -39.23 -8.52 -13.88
C ALA A 426 -38.48 -9.87 -13.89
N ASN A 427 -37.99 -10.23 -15.08
CA ASN A 427 -37.24 -11.45 -15.38
C ASN A 427 -35.86 -11.50 -14.69
N LEU A 428 -35.62 -12.52 -13.87
CA LEU A 428 -34.29 -13.13 -13.65
C LEU A 428 -34.27 -14.51 -14.32
N SER A 429 -34.61 -14.55 -15.60
CA SER A 429 -34.37 -15.69 -16.48
C SER A 429 -33.22 -15.32 -17.41
N GLN A 430 -31.99 -15.75 -17.09
CA GLN A 430 -30.99 -15.92 -18.14
C GLN A 430 -31.60 -16.90 -19.14
N ALA A 431 -31.88 -16.43 -20.36
CA ALA A 431 -32.45 -17.27 -21.39
C ALA A 431 -31.51 -18.44 -21.65
N ILE A 432 -32.01 -19.67 -21.48
CA ILE A 432 -31.24 -20.87 -21.74
C ILE A 432 -30.91 -20.91 -23.23
N HIS A 433 -29.62 -20.77 -23.58
CA HIS A 433 -29.15 -20.69 -24.95
C HIS A 433 -28.26 -21.89 -25.32
N PRO A 434 -28.17 -22.26 -26.61
CA PRO A 434 -27.29 -23.35 -27.04
C PRO A 434 -25.81 -22.99 -26.82
N ARG A 435 -24.95 -24.02 -26.71
CA ARG A 435 -23.49 -23.85 -26.68
C ARG A 435 -23.06 -23.02 -27.90
N PRO A 436 -22.29 -21.92 -27.72
CA PRO A 436 -21.79 -21.13 -28.83
C PRO A 436 -20.87 -21.96 -29.75
N GLU A 437 -20.70 -21.54 -31.01
CA GLU A 437 -19.77 -22.19 -31.93
C GLU A 437 -18.32 -21.87 -31.52
N LEU A 438 -17.73 -22.79 -30.75
CA LEU A 438 -16.34 -22.73 -30.31
C LEU A 438 -15.44 -23.54 -31.25
N SER A 439 -14.14 -23.22 -31.29
CA SER A 439 -13.15 -23.91 -32.14
C SER A 439 -12.88 -25.37 -31.73
N ASN A 440 -13.30 -25.76 -30.53
CA ASN A 440 -13.18 -27.11 -30.00
C ASN A 440 -14.51 -27.89 -30.14
N ALA A 441 -14.40 -29.19 -30.41
CA ALA A 441 -15.56 -30.09 -30.41
C ALA A 441 -16.12 -30.24 -28.99
N TYR A 442 -17.44 -30.37 -28.87
CA TYR A 442 -18.08 -30.69 -27.60
C TYR A 442 -17.68 -32.08 -27.12
N ILE A 443 -17.16 -32.16 -25.91
CA ILE A 443 -16.83 -33.42 -25.21
C ILE A 443 -17.55 -33.41 -23.86
N PRO A 444 -18.45 -34.38 -23.58
CA PRO A 444 -19.21 -34.41 -22.34
C PRO A 444 -18.32 -34.72 -21.12
N PRO A 445 -18.77 -34.38 -19.90
CA PRO A 445 -18.12 -34.80 -18.65
C PRO A 445 -17.85 -36.31 -18.60
N LEU A 446 -16.65 -36.70 -18.17
CA LEU A 446 -16.19 -38.08 -18.14
C LEU A 446 -16.21 -38.70 -16.74
N ASN A 447 -16.34 -37.88 -15.70
CA ASN A 447 -16.40 -38.32 -14.30
C ASN A 447 -17.36 -37.44 -13.47
N GLU A 448 -17.70 -37.92 -12.27
CA GLU A 448 -18.67 -37.28 -11.36
C GLU A 448 -18.27 -35.85 -10.94
N LEU A 449 -16.96 -35.58 -10.82
CA LEU A 449 -16.44 -34.26 -10.49
C LEU A 449 -16.67 -33.27 -11.64
N GLU A 450 -16.32 -33.65 -12.86
CA GLU A 450 -16.56 -32.86 -14.07
C GLU A 450 -18.06 -32.62 -14.30
N GLU A 451 -18.90 -33.63 -14.04
CA GLU A 451 -20.36 -33.52 -14.17
C GLU A 451 -20.93 -32.51 -13.16
N THR A 452 -20.45 -32.54 -11.93
CA THR A 452 -20.82 -31.58 -10.89
C THR A 452 -20.47 -30.14 -11.31
N ILE A 453 -19.25 -29.94 -11.82
CA ILE A 453 -18.78 -28.61 -12.27
C ILE A 453 -19.58 -28.14 -13.48
N ALA A 454 -19.82 -29.01 -14.47
CA ALA A 454 -20.58 -28.70 -15.68
C ALA A 454 -22.02 -28.27 -15.34
N ASN A 455 -22.68 -28.96 -14.42
CA ASN A 455 -24.03 -28.61 -13.98
C ASN A 455 -24.11 -27.24 -13.30
N ILE A 456 -23.11 -26.89 -12.50
CA ILE A 456 -23.00 -25.55 -11.90
C ILE A 456 -22.84 -24.52 -13.02
N TRP A 457 -21.93 -24.75 -13.97
CA TRP A 457 -21.68 -23.79 -15.06
C TRP A 457 -22.90 -23.59 -15.95
N GLN A 458 -23.59 -24.66 -16.34
CA GLN A 458 -24.82 -24.58 -17.13
C GLN A 458 -25.90 -23.72 -16.43
N LYS A 459 -26.05 -23.88 -15.11
CA LYS A 459 -27.03 -23.14 -14.32
C LYS A 459 -26.72 -21.64 -14.25
N PHE A 460 -25.45 -21.26 -14.09
CA PHE A 460 -25.03 -19.86 -13.89
C PHE A 460 -24.73 -19.12 -15.19
N LEU A 461 -24.34 -19.83 -16.24
CA LEU A 461 -24.12 -19.25 -17.57
C LEU A 461 -25.40 -19.28 -18.42
N GLY A 462 -26.38 -20.14 -18.07
CA GLY A 462 -27.59 -20.33 -18.87
C GLY A 462 -27.33 -21.06 -20.19
N VAL A 463 -26.31 -21.91 -20.27
CA VAL A 463 -25.94 -22.67 -21.47
C VAL A 463 -26.47 -24.10 -21.37
N LYS A 464 -27.08 -24.64 -22.44
CA LYS A 464 -27.70 -25.99 -22.42
C LYS A 464 -26.72 -27.13 -22.17
N GLN A 465 -25.51 -27.04 -22.70
CA GLN A 465 -24.48 -28.08 -22.63
C GLN A 465 -23.12 -27.41 -22.56
N VAL A 466 -22.30 -27.84 -21.61
CA VAL A 466 -20.93 -27.34 -21.40
C VAL A 466 -19.98 -28.51 -21.53
N GLY A 467 -19.07 -28.44 -22.51
CA GLY A 467 -18.03 -29.43 -22.73
C GLY A 467 -16.86 -29.25 -21.78
N ILE A 468 -16.12 -30.31 -21.49
CA ILE A 468 -15.05 -30.27 -20.47
C ILE A 468 -13.87 -29.35 -20.84
N TYR A 469 -13.67 -29.10 -22.13
CA TYR A 469 -12.63 -28.20 -22.65
C TYR A 469 -13.17 -26.81 -23.02
N ASP A 470 -14.43 -26.51 -22.71
CA ASP A 470 -14.99 -25.19 -22.97
C ASP A 470 -14.43 -24.18 -21.96
N ASN A 471 -13.97 -23.03 -22.47
CA ASN A 471 -13.47 -21.96 -21.64
C ASN A 471 -14.64 -21.19 -20.99
N PHE A 472 -14.59 -21.01 -19.66
CA PHE A 472 -15.62 -20.32 -18.89
C PHE A 472 -16.01 -18.94 -19.46
N PHE A 473 -15.03 -18.17 -19.92
CA PHE A 473 -15.23 -16.79 -20.39
C PHE A 473 -15.74 -16.76 -21.82
N GLU A 474 -15.37 -17.73 -22.66
CA GLU A 474 -15.90 -17.87 -24.03
C GLU A 474 -17.38 -18.29 -24.02
N LEU A 475 -17.83 -18.95 -22.95
CA LEU A 475 -19.23 -19.26 -22.68
C LEU A 475 -20.04 -18.06 -22.11
N GLY A 476 -19.44 -16.87 -22.02
CA GLY A 476 -20.10 -15.65 -21.52
C GLY A 476 -19.93 -15.39 -20.02
N GLY A 477 -19.01 -16.09 -19.36
CA GLY A 477 -18.65 -15.84 -17.96
C GLY A 477 -17.98 -14.49 -17.74
N HIS A 478 -18.23 -13.87 -16.58
CA HIS A 478 -17.57 -12.63 -16.13
C HIS A 478 -17.32 -12.66 -14.62
N SER A 479 -16.57 -11.69 -14.07
CA SER A 479 -16.04 -11.73 -12.70
C SER A 479 -17.08 -11.97 -11.59
N LEU A 480 -18.30 -11.43 -11.76
CA LEU A 480 -19.41 -11.68 -10.82
C LEU A 480 -19.92 -13.14 -10.90
N LEU A 481 -20.09 -13.69 -12.11
CA LEU A 481 -20.48 -15.10 -12.30
C LEU A 481 -19.37 -16.04 -11.82
N ALA A 482 -18.10 -15.71 -12.07
CA ALA A 482 -16.94 -16.44 -11.58
C ALA A 482 -16.98 -16.57 -10.04
N THR A 483 -17.26 -15.47 -9.36
CA THR A 483 -17.39 -15.44 -7.89
C THR A 483 -18.52 -16.35 -7.41
N GLN A 484 -19.68 -16.30 -8.07
CA GLN A 484 -20.84 -17.13 -7.72
C GLN A 484 -20.60 -18.62 -7.99
N VAL A 485 -20.02 -18.96 -9.13
CA VAL A 485 -19.68 -20.33 -9.53
C VAL A 485 -18.66 -20.94 -8.56
N ILE A 486 -17.59 -20.22 -8.21
CA ILE A 486 -16.61 -20.69 -7.23
C ILE A 486 -17.23 -20.90 -5.86
N ALA A 487 -18.11 -20.00 -5.40
CA ALA A 487 -18.83 -20.19 -4.13
C ALA A 487 -19.68 -21.47 -4.14
N GLN A 488 -20.36 -21.78 -5.24
CA GLN A 488 -21.14 -23.02 -5.37
C GLN A 488 -20.26 -24.26 -5.49
N MET A 489 -19.13 -24.18 -6.21
CA MET A 489 -18.16 -25.27 -6.30
C MET A 489 -17.56 -25.60 -4.93
N ARG A 490 -17.23 -24.60 -4.10
CA ARG A 490 -16.75 -24.83 -2.71
C ARG A 490 -17.74 -25.63 -1.89
N LEU A 491 -19.03 -25.30 -2.00
CA LEU A 491 -20.11 -26.00 -1.29
C LEU A 491 -20.31 -27.43 -1.80
N ALA A 492 -20.32 -27.62 -3.12
CA ALA A 492 -20.57 -28.93 -3.74
C ALA A 492 -19.38 -29.90 -3.54
N ILE A 493 -18.16 -29.40 -3.71
CA ILE A 493 -16.91 -30.21 -3.69
C ILE A 493 -16.34 -30.33 -2.26
N LYS A 494 -16.82 -29.48 -1.34
CA LYS A 494 -16.39 -29.40 0.07
C LYS A 494 -14.88 -29.18 0.21
N MET A 495 -14.34 -28.30 -0.62
CA MET A 495 -12.94 -27.94 -0.62
C MET A 495 -12.83 -26.43 -0.79
N ASP A 496 -11.88 -25.81 -0.10
CA ASP A 496 -11.62 -24.38 -0.31
C ASP A 496 -10.90 -24.18 -1.64
N LEU A 497 -11.48 -23.34 -2.50
CA LEU A 497 -11.04 -23.13 -3.88
C LEU A 497 -10.81 -21.64 -4.11
N PRO A 498 -9.57 -21.18 -4.38
CA PRO A 498 -9.32 -19.76 -4.63
C PRO A 498 -10.04 -19.32 -5.92
N LEU A 499 -10.48 -18.06 -5.97
CA LEU A 499 -11.14 -17.52 -7.16
C LEU A 499 -10.23 -17.52 -8.41
N SER A 500 -8.91 -17.40 -8.20
CA SER A 500 -7.93 -17.36 -9.28
C SER A 500 -7.91 -18.61 -10.16
N ILE A 501 -8.37 -19.77 -9.65
CA ILE A 501 -8.39 -21.03 -10.40
C ILE A 501 -9.16 -20.92 -11.73
N LEU A 502 -10.23 -20.12 -11.76
CA LEU A 502 -11.07 -19.96 -12.95
C LEU A 502 -10.37 -19.13 -14.04
N PHE A 503 -9.32 -18.39 -13.68
CA PHE A 503 -8.50 -17.59 -14.60
C PHE A 503 -7.24 -18.35 -15.02
N ASP A 504 -6.62 -19.07 -14.09
CA ASP A 504 -5.39 -19.82 -14.33
C ASP A 504 -5.64 -21.14 -15.08
N ALA A 505 -6.82 -21.75 -14.88
CA ALA A 505 -7.27 -23.01 -15.45
C ALA A 505 -8.75 -22.87 -15.88
N PRO A 506 -9.05 -22.18 -17.00
CA PRO A 506 -10.41 -21.74 -17.31
C PRO A 506 -11.32 -22.82 -17.91
N THR A 507 -10.92 -24.10 -17.91
CA THR A 507 -11.73 -25.23 -18.40
C THR A 507 -12.06 -26.24 -17.29
N ILE A 508 -13.15 -26.98 -17.44
CA ILE A 508 -13.59 -27.99 -16.46
C ILE A 508 -12.55 -29.11 -16.30
N ALA A 509 -11.90 -29.53 -17.39
CA ALA A 509 -10.86 -30.55 -17.36
C ALA A 509 -9.64 -30.10 -16.52
N GLU A 510 -9.18 -28.87 -16.70
CA GLU A 510 -8.03 -28.32 -15.96
C GLU A 510 -8.36 -28.09 -14.48
N ILE A 511 -9.56 -27.58 -14.19
CA ILE A 511 -10.06 -27.41 -12.81
C ILE A 511 -10.14 -28.76 -12.10
N SER A 512 -10.66 -29.79 -12.78
CA SER A 512 -10.75 -31.14 -12.22
C SER A 512 -9.36 -31.72 -11.92
N GLN A 513 -8.39 -31.53 -12.81
CA GLN A 513 -6.99 -31.92 -12.57
C GLN A 513 -6.37 -31.19 -11.38
N TYR A 514 -6.62 -29.88 -11.25
CA TYR A 514 -6.14 -29.10 -10.11
C TYR A 514 -6.70 -29.63 -8.78
N ILE A 515 -8.00 -29.95 -8.76
CA ILE A 515 -8.68 -30.49 -7.58
C ILE A 515 -8.13 -31.87 -7.20
N GLU A 516 -7.94 -32.77 -8.17
CA GLU A 516 -7.37 -34.09 -7.90
C GLU A 516 -5.91 -34.02 -7.43
N LYS A 517 -5.11 -33.09 -7.96
CA LYS A 517 -3.75 -32.85 -7.48
C LYS A 517 -3.72 -32.42 -6.01
N ILE A 518 -4.65 -31.56 -5.59
CA ILE A 518 -4.80 -31.18 -4.17
C ILE A 518 -5.20 -32.40 -3.34
N ARG A 519 -6.20 -33.18 -3.77
CA ARG A 519 -6.64 -34.39 -3.05
C ARG A 519 -5.52 -35.42 -2.86
N LEU A 520 -4.70 -35.64 -3.89
CA LEU A 520 -3.56 -36.56 -3.82
C LEU A 520 -2.45 -36.05 -2.89
N THR A 521 -2.21 -34.73 -2.87
CA THR A 521 -1.24 -34.11 -1.97
C THR A 521 -1.70 -34.24 -0.51
N THR A 522 -2.97 -33.96 -0.22
CA THR A 522 -3.54 -34.10 1.13
C THR A 522 -3.57 -35.54 1.63
N LYS A 523 -3.81 -36.53 0.76
CA LYS A 523 -3.75 -37.96 1.13
C LYS A 523 -2.32 -38.45 1.45
N LYS A 524 -1.29 -37.96 0.77
CA LYS A 524 0.12 -38.32 1.06
C LYS A 524 0.58 -37.83 2.46
N PHE A 525 0.02 -36.74 2.95
CA PHE A 525 0.32 -36.20 4.28
C PHE A 525 -0.49 -36.85 5.43
N GLN A 526 -1.47 -37.71 5.13
CA GLN A 526 -2.30 -38.40 6.12
C GLN A 526 -1.97 -39.90 6.29
N ALA A 527 -0.97 -40.44 5.58
CA ALA A 527 -0.48 -41.78 5.87
C ALA A 527 0.27 -41.78 7.23
N PRO A 528 -0.02 -42.72 8.16
CA PRO A 528 0.63 -42.75 9.46
C PRO A 528 2.14 -43.00 9.29
N ILE A 529 2.94 -42.15 9.92
CA ILE A 529 4.37 -42.40 10.16
C ILE A 529 4.40 -43.60 11.13
N ASN A 530 4.77 -44.79 10.64
CA ASN A 530 5.12 -45.91 11.51
C ASN A 530 6.37 -45.52 12.31
N THR A 531 6.17 -45.03 13.53
CA THR A 531 7.22 -44.90 14.54
C THR A 531 7.46 -46.27 15.16
N GLU A 532 8.27 -47.10 14.50
CA GLU A 532 9.15 -48.03 15.23
C GLU A 532 10.42 -47.25 15.52
N LEU A 533 10.51 -46.72 16.75
CA LEU A 533 11.77 -46.24 17.32
C LEU A 533 12.63 -47.47 17.59
N ASP A 534 13.65 -47.65 16.75
CA ASP A 534 14.78 -48.52 17.06
C ASP A 534 15.66 -47.79 18.09
N ASP A 535 15.53 -48.21 19.35
CA ASP A 535 16.46 -47.87 20.42
C ASP A 535 17.84 -48.45 20.08
N ARG A 536 18.70 -47.67 19.40
CA ARG A 536 20.16 -47.85 19.40
C ARG A 536 20.89 -46.64 18.83
N MET A 537 21.95 -46.25 19.54
CA MET A 537 23.04 -45.29 19.21
C MET A 537 22.69 -43.83 19.56
N GLU A 538 23.08 -43.28 20.72
CA GLU A 538 24.46 -42.98 21.14
C GLU A 538 25.38 -42.60 19.97
N ILE A 539 25.75 -41.32 19.87
CA ILE A 539 27.14 -40.82 19.97
C ILE A 539 27.17 -39.28 19.83
N GLU A 540 28.00 -38.70 20.69
CA GLU A 540 28.52 -37.34 20.82
C GLU A 540 28.92 -36.62 19.52
N LEU A 541 28.53 -35.33 19.39
CA LEU A 541 29.38 -34.12 19.44
C LEU A 541 28.65 -32.89 18.88
#